data_AF-A0A519TTM6-F1
#
_entry.id   AF-A0A519TTM6-F1
#
_cell.length_a   1.000
_cell.length_b   1.000
_cell.length_c   1.000
_cell.angle_alpha   90.00
_cell.angle_beta   90.00
_cell.angle_gamma   90.00
#
_symmetry.space_group_name_H-M   'P 1'
#
loop_
_entity.id
_entity.type
_entity.pdbx_description
1 polymer ?
#
loop_
_entity_poly.entity_id
_entity_poly.type
_entity_poly.pdbx_seq_one_letter_code
_entity_poly.pdbx_strand_id
1 'polypeptide(L)'
;MNTEEIIKKALDEQMEAYSQYHTFILLGFVIVQGVFIYWQNRNMEKFKAILKKSEIKYSRYHELQVEALRIGYQKLVLFGIANKSLLNSEYETNDHRGFKIRINNWIQCHHNCINQLAYDKIVLPKELKEAIHKTIDDFQVMTDILVGERKHLDYVEEDRLGDWNAMYSYSENELEIINQKITRLKSHDYIKKSTDNIKALRTSIEEVFERMNA
;
A
#
# COMPACT_ATOMS: atom_id res chain seq x y z
N MET A 1 -40.27 90.87 -3.19
CA MET A 1 -39.49 89.65 -2.92
C MET A 1 -38.04 89.96 -3.18
N ASN A 2 -37.19 89.81 -2.17
CA ASN A 2 -35.80 90.23 -2.21
C ASN A 2 -34.95 89.14 -2.88
N THR A 3 -34.03 89.51 -3.76
CA THR A 3 -33.24 88.57 -4.57
C THR A 3 -32.47 87.56 -3.73
N GLU A 4 -32.05 87.96 -2.52
CA GLU A 4 -31.40 87.09 -1.53
C GLU A 4 -32.29 85.94 -1.03
N GLU A 5 -33.60 86.17 -0.84
CA GLU A 5 -34.52 85.10 -0.42
C GLU A 5 -34.72 84.06 -1.52
N ILE A 6 -34.73 84.48 -2.79
CA ILE A 6 -34.87 83.59 -3.94
C ILE A 6 -33.60 82.74 -4.11
N ILE A 7 -32.43 83.35 -3.97
CA ILE A 7 -31.14 82.64 -4.04
C ILE A 7 -31.01 81.63 -2.90
N LYS A 8 -31.37 82.03 -1.67
CA LYS A 8 -31.27 81.14 -0.50
C LYS A 8 -32.22 79.95 -0.60
N LYS A 9 -33.44 80.18 -1.06
CA LYS A 9 -34.43 79.12 -1.26
C LYS A 9 -34.03 78.14 -2.37
N ALA A 10 -33.46 78.64 -3.47
CA ALA A 10 -32.91 77.79 -4.53
C ALA A 10 -31.68 77.00 -4.08
N LEU A 11 -30.85 77.58 -3.21
CA LEU A 11 -29.67 76.90 -2.65
C LEU A 11 -30.06 75.78 -1.68
N ASP A 12 -31.05 76.04 -0.81
CA ASP A 12 -31.57 75.04 0.14
C ASP A 12 -32.26 73.89 -0.60
N GLU A 13 -33.07 74.17 -1.63
CA GLU A 13 -33.67 73.13 -2.47
C GLU A 13 -32.60 72.28 -3.20
N GLN A 14 -31.51 72.89 -3.67
CA GLN A 14 -30.40 72.14 -4.29
C GLN A 14 -29.58 71.33 -3.27
N MET A 15 -29.33 71.86 -2.07
CA MET A 15 -28.62 71.13 -1.02
C MET A 15 -29.47 69.98 -0.47
N GLU A 16 -30.78 70.17 -0.35
CA GLU A 16 -31.71 69.14 0.10
C GLU A 16 -31.84 68.02 -0.94
N ALA A 17 -31.95 68.38 -2.23
CA ALA A 17 -31.91 67.41 -3.32
C ALA A 17 -30.57 66.64 -3.37
N TYR A 18 -29.43 67.33 -3.19
CA TYR A 18 -28.11 66.71 -3.13
C TYR A 18 -27.98 65.74 -1.93
N SER A 19 -28.46 66.16 -0.76
CA SER A 19 -28.48 65.34 0.47
C SER A 19 -29.32 64.07 0.29
N GLN A 20 -30.51 64.18 -0.31
CA GLN A 20 -31.36 63.03 -0.61
C GLN A 20 -30.69 62.07 -1.62
N TYR A 21 -30.14 62.58 -2.72
CA TYR A 21 -29.41 61.76 -3.69
C TYR A 21 -28.21 61.04 -3.06
N HIS A 22 -27.43 61.74 -2.24
CA HIS A 22 -26.29 61.14 -1.56
C HIS A 22 -26.71 60.05 -0.56
N THR A 23 -27.84 60.26 0.13
CA THR A 23 -28.44 59.27 1.03
C THR A 23 -28.87 58.00 0.28
N PHE A 24 -29.50 58.13 -0.90
CA PHE A 24 -29.86 56.98 -1.72
C PHE A 24 -28.64 56.23 -2.27
N ILE A 25 -27.57 56.95 -2.64
CA ILE A 25 -26.31 56.35 -3.10
C ILE A 25 -25.65 55.56 -1.96
N LEU A 26 -25.58 56.12 -0.75
CA LEU A 26 -25.05 55.45 0.44
C LEU A 26 -25.86 54.20 0.78
N LEU A 27 -27.19 54.29 0.74
CA LEU A 27 -28.07 53.16 0.99
C LEU A 27 -27.83 52.04 -0.04
N GLY A 28 -27.70 52.39 -1.32
CA GLY A 28 -27.35 51.45 -2.39
C GLY A 28 -26.01 50.77 -2.16
N PHE A 29 -24.99 51.52 -1.72
CA PHE A 29 -23.67 50.97 -1.41
C PHE A 29 -23.70 49.96 -0.26
N VAL A 30 -24.45 50.26 0.81
CA VAL A 30 -24.63 49.34 1.96
C VAL A 30 -25.31 48.04 1.53
N ILE A 31 -26.33 48.12 0.66
CA ILE A 31 -27.02 46.93 0.14
C ILE A 31 -26.07 46.08 -0.71
N VAL A 32 -25.30 46.71 -1.62
CA VAL A 32 -24.32 46.00 -2.45
C VAL A 32 -23.23 45.34 -1.60
N GLN A 33 -22.70 46.03 -0.58
CA GLN A 33 -21.75 45.44 0.36
C GLN A 33 -22.37 44.25 1.12
N GLY A 34 -23.60 44.36 1.58
CA GLY A 34 -24.31 43.27 2.26
C GLY A 34 -24.46 42.02 1.38
N VAL A 35 -24.86 42.20 0.11
CA VAL A 35 -24.94 41.11 -0.87
C VAL A 35 -23.57 40.50 -1.14
N PHE A 36 -22.53 41.33 -1.26
CA PHE A 36 -21.17 40.86 -1.50
C PHE A 36 -20.61 40.04 -0.33
N ILE A 37 -20.80 40.50 0.91
CA ILE A 37 -20.42 39.78 2.13
C ILE A 37 -21.17 38.45 2.23
N TYR A 38 -22.49 38.46 1.97
CA TYR A 38 -23.30 37.24 1.96
C TYR A 38 -22.80 36.22 0.93
N TRP A 39 -22.49 36.68 -0.29
CA TRP A 39 -21.96 35.84 -1.36
C TRP A 39 -20.58 35.27 -1.01
N GLN A 40 -19.68 36.09 -0.45
CA GLN A 40 -18.37 35.63 0.02
C GLN A 40 -18.50 34.59 1.13
N ASN A 41 -19.34 34.81 2.13
CA ASN A 41 -19.55 33.87 3.22
C ASN A 41 -20.08 32.52 2.72
N ARG A 42 -21.06 32.54 1.82
CA ARG A 42 -21.60 31.31 1.22
C ARG A 42 -20.55 30.53 0.43
N ASN A 43 -19.68 31.22 -0.31
CA ASN A 43 -18.60 30.57 -1.05
C ASN A 43 -17.53 30.02 -0.10
N MET A 44 -17.18 30.77 0.95
CA MET A 44 -16.22 30.36 1.97
C MET A 44 -16.67 29.09 2.70
N GLU A 45 -17.96 28.97 3.02
CA GLU A 45 -18.52 27.74 3.61
C GLU A 45 -18.43 26.54 2.67
N LYS A 46 -18.73 26.72 1.38
CA LYS A 46 -18.54 25.66 0.38
C LYS A 46 -17.09 25.23 0.28
N PHE A 47 -16.15 26.18 0.27
CA PHE A 47 -14.71 25.88 0.26
C PHE A 47 -14.29 25.13 1.52
N LYS A 48 -14.72 25.54 2.71
CA LYS A 48 -14.47 24.83 3.97
C LYS A 48 -15.01 23.40 3.94
N ALA A 49 -16.21 23.19 3.41
CA ALA A 49 -16.81 21.85 3.29
C ALA A 49 -16.03 20.96 2.31
N ILE A 50 -15.59 21.51 1.18
CA ILE A 50 -14.75 20.80 0.20
C ILE A 50 -13.39 20.43 0.83
N LEU A 51 -12.74 21.37 1.52
CA LEU A 51 -11.47 21.16 2.20
C LEU A 51 -11.59 20.05 3.25
N LYS A 52 -12.61 20.11 4.11
CA LYS A 52 -12.87 19.07 5.11
C LYS A 52 -13.11 17.71 4.47
N LYS A 53 -13.86 17.65 3.36
CA LYS A 53 -14.09 16.40 2.62
C LYS A 53 -12.80 15.87 1.99
N SER A 54 -11.93 16.74 1.44
CA SER A 54 -10.64 16.33 0.89
C SER A 54 -9.68 15.86 1.98
N GLU A 55 -9.67 16.53 3.14
CA GLU A 55 -8.87 16.16 4.30
C GLU A 55 -9.27 14.78 4.84
N ILE A 56 -10.57 14.53 5.01
CA ILE A 56 -11.09 13.22 5.43
C ILE A 56 -10.70 12.14 4.42
N LYS A 57 -10.80 12.42 3.12
CA LYS A 57 -10.41 11.47 2.07
C LYS A 57 -8.91 11.17 2.10
N TYR A 58 -8.09 12.21 2.27
CA TYR A 58 -6.64 12.07 2.39
C TYR A 58 -6.26 11.25 3.62
N SER A 59 -6.83 11.59 4.79
CA SER A 59 -6.61 10.87 6.04
C SER A 59 -6.98 9.39 5.90
N ARG A 60 -8.17 9.08 5.38
CA ARG A 60 -8.59 7.68 5.15
C ARG A 60 -7.69 6.95 4.15
N TYR A 61 -7.27 7.62 3.07
CA TYR A 61 -6.37 7.01 2.09
C TYR A 61 -4.99 6.74 2.69
N HIS A 62 -4.48 7.66 3.50
CA HIS A 62 -3.23 7.51 4.24
C HIS A 62 -3.31 6.36 5.25
N GLU A 63 -4.39 6.26 6.02
CA GLU A 63 -4.64 5.12 6.93
C GLU A 63 -4.62 3.78 6.18
N LEU A 64 -5.29 3.71 5.02
CA LEU A 64 -5.31 2.51 4.19
C LEU A 64 -3.91 2.15 3.65
N GLN A 65 -3.10 3.15 3.28
CA GLN A 65 -1.73 2.94 2.85
C GLN A 65 -0.85 2.41 3.98
N VAL A 66 -0.92 3.02 5.16
CA VAL A 66 -0.18 2.60 6.36
C VAL A 66 -0.54 1.16 6.73
N GLU A 67 -1.83 0.82 6.71
CA GLU A 67 -2.31 -0.53 6.99
C GLU A 67 -1.81 -1.55 5.96
N ALA A 68 -1.92 -1.22 4.66
CA ALA A 68 -1.42 -2.04 3.56
C ALA A 68 0.09 -2.31 3.67
N LEU A 69 0.89 -1.27 3.98
CA LEU A 69 2.33 -1.42 4.18
C LEU A 69 2.64 -2.33 5.38
N ARG A 70 1.93 -2.14 6.50
CA ARG A 70 2.10 -2.96 7.71
C ARG A 70 1.80 -4.43 7.45
N ILE A 71 0.63 -4.73 6.86
CA ILE A 71 0.24 -6.12 6.58
C ILE A 71 1.20 -6.73 5.55
N GLY A 72 1.51 -6.01 4.46
CA GLY A 72 2.45 -6.45 3.43
C GLY A 72 3.82 -6.80 4.00
N TYR A 73 4.35 -5.93 4.87
CA TYR A 73 5.60 -6.18 5.58
C TYR A 73 5.54 -7.45 6.44
N GLN A 74 4.50 -7.61 7.25
CA GLN A 74 4.31 -8.81 8.09
C GLN A 74 4.29 -10.09 7.25
N LYS A 75 3.59 -10.09 6.10
CA LYS A 75 3.55 -11.25 5.20
C LYS A 75 4.92 -11.54 4.59
N LEU A 76 5.69 -10.53 4.21
CA LEU A 76 7.05 -10.70 3.71
C LEU A 76 8.01 -11.23 4.78
N VAL A 77 7.84 -10.84 6.04
CA VAL A 77 8.60 -11.39 7.17
C VAL A 77 8.30 -12.88 7.35
N LEU A 78 7.01 -13.24 7.41
CA LEU A 78 6.59 -14.65 7.52
C LEU A 78 7.10 -15.48 6.34
N PHE A 79 7.07 -14.92 5.14
CA PHE A 79 7.60 -15.56 3.96
C PHE A 79 9.14 -15.73 4.04
N GLY A 80 9.86 -14.72 4.53
CA GLY A 80 11.30 -14.83 4.81
C GLY A 80 11.63 -15.92 5.84
N ILE A 81 10.80 -16.08 6.87
CA ILE A 81 10.94 -17.17 7.86
C ILE A 81 10.74 -18.54 7.18
N ALA A 82 9.70 -18.68 6.35
CA ALA A 82 9.47 -19.92 5.59
C ALA A 82 10.64 -20.23 4.65
N ASN A 83 11.21 -19.21 4.00
CA ASN A 83 12.41 -19.35 3.16
C ASN A 83 13.62 -19.85 3.97
N LYS A 84 13.85 -19.25 5.15
CA LYS A 84 14.93 -19.69 6.05
C LYS A 84 14.69 -21.11 6.55
N SER A 85 13.46 -21.47 6.88
CA SER A 85 13.12 -22.82 7.33
C SER A 85 13.36 -23.86 6.24
N LEU A 86 12.94 -23.58 5.00
CA LEU A 86 13.10 -24.49 3.87
C LEU A 86 14.57 -24.69 3.47
N LEU A 87 15.33 -23.59 3.41
CA LEU A 87 16.69 -23.62 2.90
C LEU A 87 17.69 -23.88 4.03
N ASN A 88 17.59 -23.19 5.16
CA ASN A 88 18.60 -23.24 6.23
C ASN A 88 18.19 -24.11 7.43
N SER A 89 17.49 -25.21 7.17
CA SER A 89 17.21 -26.23 8.19
C SER A 89 18.48 -26.99 8.59
N GLU A 90 18.51 -27.43 9.85
CA GLU A 90 19.60 -28.22 10.41
C GLU A 90 19.66 -29.61 9.75
N TYR A 91 20.87 -30.11 9.49
CA TYR A 91 21.12 -31.34 8.74
C TYR A 91 20.31 -32.54 9.28
N GLU A 92 20.26 -32.67 10.60
CA GLU A 92 19.61 -33.78 11.33
C GLU A 92 18.07 -33.73 11.25
N THR A 93 17.50 -32.61 10.83
CA THR A 93 16.04 -32.39 10.74
C THR A 93 15.51 -32.47 9.30
N ASN A 94 16.36 -32.88 8.36
CA ASN A 94 16.09 -32.92 6.94
C ASN A 94 15.62 -34.30 6.46
N ASP A 95 14.67 -34.90 7.17
CA ASP A 95 13.95 -36.07 6.68
C ASP A 95 13.02 -35.70 5.50
N HIS A 96 12.64 -36.69 4.71
CA HIS A 96 11.77 -36.53 3.53
C HIS A 96 10.43 -35.92 3.93
N ARG A 97 9.83 -36.40 5.03
CA ARG A 97 8.53 -35.90 5.50
C ARG A 97 8.62 -34.44 5.95
N GLY A 98 9.62 -34.09 6.77
CA GLY A 98 9.86 -32.73 7.20
C GLY A 98 10.16 -31.81 6.02
N PHE A 99 10.91 -32.28 5.02
CA PHE A 99 11.18 -31.51 3.82
C PHE A 99 9.92 -31.23 3.00
N LYS A 100 9.04 -32.23 2.81
CA LYS A 100 7.70 -32.03 2.19
C LYS A 100 6.87 -31.00 2.97
N ILE A 101 6.83 -31.10 4.29
CA ILE A 101 6.11 -30.15 5.15
C ILE A 101 6.65 -28.74 4.96
N ARG A 102 7.98 -28.57 4.94
CA ARG A 102 8.62 -27.26 4.72
C ARG A 102 8.31 -26.69 3.34
N ILE A 103 8.30 -27.51 2.28
CA ILE A 103 7.89 -27.07 0.94
C ILE A 103 6.42 -26.61 0.95
N ASN A 104 5.51 -27.38 1.54
CA ASN A 104 4.10 -27.02 1.61
C ASN A 104 3.85 -25.74 2.40
N ASN A 105 4.51 -25.59 3.56
CA ASN A 105 4.46 -24.38 4.36
C ASN A 105 4.99 -23.17 3.56
N TRP A 106 6.09 -23.37 2.82
CA TRP A 106 6.62 -22.33 1.95
C TRP A 106 5.61 -21.89 0.89
N ILE A 107 4.99 -22.85 0.18
CA ILE A 107 3.98 -22.57 -0.87
C ILE A 107 2.78 -21.83 -0.27
N GLN A 108 2.33 -22.22 0.93
CA GLN A 108 1.23 -21.55 1.61
C GLN A 108 1.60 -20.12 2.03
N CYS A 109 2.78 -19.91 2.63
CA CYS A 109 3.28 -18.58 2.99
C CYS A 109 3.44 -17.69 1.76
N HIS A 110 3.92 -18.25 0.65
CA HIS A 110 4.05 -17.59 -0.64
C HIS A 110 2.70 -17.11 -1.16
N HIS A 111 1.70 -18.00 -1.30
CA HIS A 111 0.36 -17.62 -1.76
C HIS A 111 -0.27 -16.56 -0.87
N ASN A 112 -0.16 -16.70 0.45
CA ASN A 112 -0.69 -15.72 1.39
C ASN A 112 0.00 -14.35 1.23
N CYS A 113 1.29 -14.32 0.94
CA CYS A 113 2.05 -13.09 0.73
C CYS A 113 1.68 -12.43 -0.60
N ILE A 114 1.69 -13.18 -1.71
CA ILE A 114 1.34 -12.64 -3.03
C ILE A 114 -0.08 -12.13 -3.07
N ASN A 115 -1.05 -12.90 -2.56
CA ASN A 115 -2.46 -12.49 -2.59
C ASN A 115 -2.66 -11.19 -1.81
N GLN A 116 -2.01 -11.06 -0.66
CA GLN A 116 -2.08 -9.84 0.13
C GLN A 116 -1.43 -8.65 -0.61
N LEU A 117 -0.22 -8.82 -1.12
CA LEU A 117 0.50 -7.77 -1.84
C LEU A 117 -0.25 -7.34 -3.11
N ALA A 118 -0.87 -8.28 -3.83
CA ALA A 118 -1.65 -8.00 -5.03
C ALA A 118 -2.93 -7.21 -4.71
N TYR A 119 -3.63 -7.56 -3.63
CA TYR A 119 -4.84 -6.87 -3.17
C TYR A 119 -4.51 -5.44 -2.70
N ASP A 120 -3.47 -5.31 -1.87
CA ASP A 120 -3.08 -4.03 -1.27
C ASP A 120 -2.38 -3.09 -2.26
N LYS A 121 -1.87 -3.62 -3.39
CA LYS A 121 -1.17 -2.85 -4.43
C LYS A 121 -1.93 -1.61 -4.90
N ILE A 122 -3.26 -1.59 -4.82
CA ILE A 122 -4.07 -0.47 -5.31
C ILE A 122 -3.78 0.84 -4.57
N VAL A 123 -3.58 0.78 -3.25
CA VAL A 123 -3.36 1.97 -2.42
C VAL A 123 -1.89 2.39 -2.36
N LEU A 124 -0.94 1.51 -2.72
CA LEU A 124 0.49 1.78 -2.58
C LEU A 124 1.05 2.79 -3.61
N PRO A 125 2.22 3.43 -3.33
CA PRO A 125 2.94 4.25 -4.30
C PRO A 125 3.40 3.45 -5.53
N LYS A 126 3.52 4.13 -6.68
CA LYS A 126 3.88 3.52 -7.98
C LYS A 126 5.19 2.69 -7.92
N GLU A 127 6.20 3.23 -7.26
CA GLU A 127 7.51 2.56 -7.05
C GLU A 127 7.34 1.17 -6.42
N LEU A 128 6.52 1.06 -5.36
CA LEU A 128 6.23 -0.23 -4.72
C LEU A 128 5.39 -1.14 -5.59
N LYS A 129 4.45 -0.61 -6.40
CA LYS A 129 3.66 -1.46 -7.31
C LYS A 129 4.54 -2.18 -8.32
N GLU A 130 5.54 -1.49 -8.85
CA GLU A 130 6.50 -2.04 -9.81
C GLU A 130 7.41 -3.07 -9.14
N ALA A 131 7.94 -2.75 -7.94
CA ALA A 131 8.74 -3.68 -7.16
C ALA A 131 7.97 -4.96 -6.79
N ILE A 132 6.72 -4.83 -6.35
CA ILE A 132 5.83 -5.95 -6.04
C ILE A 132 5.60 -6.82 -7.28
N HIS A 133 5.33 -6.20 -8.43
CA HIS A 133 5.05 -6.96 -9.66
C HIS A 133 6.25 -7.80 -10.09
N LYS A 134 7.45 -7.20 -10.16
CA LYS A 134 8.69 -7.91 -10.46
C LYS A 134 8.97 -9.05 -9.47
N THR A 135 8.70 -8.78 -8.20
CA THR A 135 8.93 -9.75 -7.12
C THR A 135 7.97 -10.95 -7.23
N ILE A 136 6.71 -10.72 -7.58
CA ILE A 136 5.70 -11.77 -7.85
C ILE A 136 6.17 -12.68 -9.00
N ASP A 137 6.64 -12.11 -10.11
CA ASP A 137 7.11 -12.89 -11.26
C ASP A 137 8.30 -13.79 -10.88
N ASP A 138 9.27 -13.25 -10.14
CA ASP A 138 10.42 -14.01 -9.66
C ASP A 138 10.02 -15.11 -8.67
N PHE A 139 8.98 -14.90 -7.86
CA PHE A 139 8.47 -15.93 -6.94
C PHE A 139 7.69 -17.04 -7.64
N GLN A 140 7.03 -16.74 -8.75
CA GLN A 140 6.32 -17.74 -9.54
C GLN A 140 7.27 -18.83 -10.04
N VAL A 141 8.45 -18.43 -10.54
CA VAL A 141 9.48 -19.37 -10.99
C VAL A 141 9.97 -20.28 -9.85
N MET A 142 10.18 -19.69 -8.66
CA MET A 142 10.57 -20.47 -7.47
C MET A 142 9.47 -21.45 -7.05
N THR A 143 8.21 -21.04 -7.16
CA THR A 143 7.06 -21.89 -6.86
C THR A 143 7.02 -23.11 -7.78
N ASP A 144 7.24 -22.93 -9.08
CA ASP A 144 7.26 -24.03 -10.04
C ASP A 144 8.35 -25.06 -9.73
N ILE A 145 9.55 -24.59 -9.36
CA ILE A 145 10.66 -25.45 -8.94
C ILE A 145 10.28 -26.28 -7.70
N LEU A 146 9.73 -25.64 -6.68
CA LEU A 146 9.38 -26.31 -5.42
C LEU A 146 8.18 -27.24 -5.55
N VAL A 147 7.19 -26.89 -6.37
CA VAL A 147 6.09 -27.79 -6.74
C VAL A 147 6.63 -29.01 -7.50
N GLY A 148 7.60 -28.82 -8.39
CA GLY A 148 8.31 -29.90 -9.07
C GLY A 148 9.01 -30.85 -8.09
N GLU A 149 9.76 -30.32 -7.13
CA GLU A 149 10.41 -31.13 -6.09
C GLU A 149 9.39 -31.87 -5.22
N ARG A 150 8.29 -31.22 -4.81
CA ARG A 150 7.23 -31.87 -4.04
C ARG A 150 6.58 -33.02 -4.81
N LYS A 151 6.29 -32.83 -6.10
CA LYS A 151 5.75 -33.89 -6.96
C LYS A 151 6.74 -35.04 -7.13
N HIS A 152 8.03 -34.74 -7.24
CA HIS A 152 9.06 -35.78 -7.29
C HIS A 152 9.10 -36.59 -5.98
N LEU A 153 8.98 -35.94 -4.82
CA LEU A 153 8.95 -36.64 -3.54
C LEU A 153 7.70 -37.54 -3.42
N ASP A 154 6.54 -37.06 -3.84
CA ASP A 154 5.31 -37.87 -3.89
C ASP A 154 5.47 -39.06 -4.84
N TYR A 155 6.03 -38.85 -6.03
CA TYR A 155 6.27 -39.93 -7.00
C TYR A 155 7.17 -41.04 -6.44
N VAL A 156 8.24 -40.69 -5.73
CA VAL A 156 9.14 -41.68 -5.11
C VAL A 156 8.41 -42.45 -4.00
N GLU A 157 7.56 -41.77 -3.22
CA GLU A 157 6.74 -42.41 -2.19
C GLU A 157 5.72 -43.39 -2.81
N GLU A 158 5.06 -42.99 -3.90
CA GLU A 158 4.09 -43.82 -4.63
C GLU A 158 4.75 -45.02 -5.31
N ASP A 159 5.86 -44.82 -6.03
CA ASP A 159 6.62 -45.87 -6.72
C ASP A 159 7.12 -46.95 -5.76
N ARG A 160 7.48 -46.55 -4.53
CA ARG A 160 7.99 -47.44 -3.49
C ARG A 160 6.93 -47.88 -2.49
N LEU A 161 5.64 -47.60 -2.75
CA LEU A 161 4.52 -47.97 -1.89
C LEU A 161 4.68 -47.48 -0.43
N GLY A 162 5.39 -46.37 -0.23
CA GLY A 162 5.72 -45.84 1.10
C GLY A 162 6.76 -46.64 1.89
N ASP A 163 7.45 -47.61 1.27
CA ASP A 163 8.52 -48.37 1.91
C ASP A 163 9.81 -47.52 2.03
N TRP A 164 10.05 -47.05 3.25
CA TRP A 164 11.21 -46.20 3.58
C TRP A 164 12.56 -46.87 3.31
N ASN A 165 12.65 -48.18 3.54
CA ASN A 165 13.87 -48.93 3.29
C ASN A 165 14.08 -49.10 1.78
N ALA A 166 13.00 -49.24 0.99
CA ALA A 166 13.10 -49.28 -0.47
C ALA A 166 13.45 -47.91 -1.08
N MET A 167 13.09 -46.80 -0.43
CA MET A 167 13.40 -45.44 -0.87
C MET A 167 14.84 -45.02 -0.55
N TYR A 168 15.32 -45.36 0.66
CA TYR A 168 16.57 -44.80 1.19
C TYR A 168 17.57 -45.83 1.74
N SER A 169 17.16 -47.09 1.92
CA SER A 169 17.90 -48.15 2.62
C SER A 169 18.10 -47.90 4.12
N TYR A 170 18.60 -46.72 4.50
CA TYR A 170 18.85 -46.29 5.88
C TYR A 170 18.51 -44.81 6.08
N SER A 171 18.23 -44.40 7.32
CA SER A 171 17.92 -43.01 7.67
C SER A 171 19.06 -42.03 7.38
N GLU A 172 20.31 -42.46 7.49
CA GLU A 172 21.49 -41.63 7.18
C GLU A 172 21.52 -41.24 5.68
N ASN A 173 21.19 -42.19 4.80
CA ASN A 173 21.10 -41.97 3.37
C ASN A 173 19.94 -41.03 3.01
N GLU A 174 18.80 -41.16 3.70
CA GLU A 174 17.68 -40.23 3.55
C GLU A 174 18.14 -38.79 3.83
N LEU A 175 18.74 -38.57 4.99
CA LEU A 175 19.25 -37.26 5.38
C LEU A 175 20.25 -36.74 4.35
N GLU A 176 21.19 -37.57 3.89
CA GLU A 176 22.17 -37.15 2.87
C GLU A 176 21.49 -36.72 1.57
N ILE A 177 20.58 -37.53 1.01
CA ILE A 177 19.88 -37.26 -0.25
C ILE A 177 19.05 -35.98 -0.14
N ILE A 178 18.32 -35.79 0.96
CA ILE A 178 17.50 -34.60 1.16
C ILE A 178 18.38 -33.35 1.36
N ASN A 179 19.48 -33.46 2.11
CA ASN A 179 20.43 -32.36 2.27
C ASN A 179 21.10 -31.96 0.94
N GLN A 180 21.44 -32.93 0.09
CA GLN A 180 21.92 -32.66 -1.27
C GLN A 180 20.88 -31.91 -2.11
N LYS A 181 19.60 -32.32 -2.05
CA LYS A 181 18.48 -31.60 -2.69
C LYS A 181 18.36 -30.16 -2.19
N ILE A 182 18.41 -29.94 -0.88
CA ILE A 182 18.36 -28.59 -0.28
C ILE A 182 19.56 -27.75 -0.76
N THR A 183 20.75 -28.33 -0.81
CA THR A 183 21.97 -27.65 -1.30
C THR A 183 21.85 -27.27 -2.77
N ARG A 184 21.27 -28.14 -3.61
CA ARG A 184 20.95 -27.83 -5.01
C ARG A 184 19.94 -26.69 -5.12
N LEU A 185 18.90 -26.67 -4.29
CA LEU A 185 17.93 -25.58 -4.28
C LEU A 185 18.56 -24.25 -3.86
N LYS A 186 19.41 -24.25 -2.82
CA LYS A 186 20.16 -23.05 -2.39
C LYS A 186 21.05 -22.46 -3.48
N SER A 187 21.65 -23.32 -4.30
CA SER A 187 22.56 -22.90 -5.35
C SER A 187 21.84 -22.39 -6.59
N HIS A 188 20.55 -22.68 -6.75
CA HIS A 188 19.74 -22.26 -7.88
C HIS A 188 19.57 -20.73 -7.92
N ASP A 189 19.91 -20.11 -9.05
CA ASP A 189 19.99 -18.64 -9.19
C ASP A 189 18.64 -17.95 -8.91
N TYR A 190 17.54 -18.52 -9.39
CA TYR A 190 16.20 -17.99 -9.12
C TYR A 190 15.82 -18.03 -7.63
N ILE A 191 16.31 -19.01 -6.87
CA ILE A 191 16.03 -19.12 -5.43
C ILE A 191 16.82 -18.06 -4.64
N LYS A 192 18.09 -17.83 -5.02
CA LYS A 192 18.88 -16.74 -4.46
C LYS A 192 18.26 -15.38 -4.78
N LYS A 193 17.94 -15.14 -6.06
CA LYS A 193 17.30 -13.91 -6.54
C LYS A 193 15.98 -13.63 -5.81
N SER A 194 15.13 -14.65 -5.66
CA SER A 194 13.89 -14.55 -4.89
C SER A 194 14.13 -14.13 -3.44
N THR A 195 15.12 -14.74 -2.78
CA THR A 195 15.50 -14.36 -1.40
C THR A 195 15.96 -12.92 -1.29
N ASP A 196 16.75 -12.45 -2.25
CA ASP A 196 17.24 -11.06 -2.28
C ASP A 196 16.12 -10.08 -2.60
N ASN A 197 15.20 -10.43 -3.51
CA ASN A 197 14.02 -9.62 -3.80
C ASN A 197 13.10 -9.46 -2.58
N ILE A 198 12.91 -10.50 -1.75
CA ILE A 198 12.14 -10.36 -0.50
C ILE A 198 12.76 -9.31 0.41
N LYS A 199 14.10 -9.34 0.57
CA LYS A 199 14.81 -8.37 1.40
C LYS A 199 14.69 -6.96 0.81
N ALA A 200 14.95 -6.83 -0.48
CA ALA A 200 14.84 -5.54 -1.18
C ALA A 200 13.43 -4.95 -1.05
N LEU A 201 12.38 -5.76 -1.25
CA LEU A 201 11.00 -5.30 -1.14
C LEU A 201 10.64 -4.89 0.29
N ARG A 202 11.17 -5.58 1.31
CA ARG A 202 11.01 -5.17 2.72
C ARG A 202 11.64 -3.81 2.98
N THR A 203 12.87 -3.60 2.51
CA THR A 203 13.56 -2.31 2.64
C THR A 203 12.80 -1.20 1.93
N SER A 204 12.32 -1.44 0.71
CA SER A 204 11.50 -0.44 0.00
C SER A 204 10.18 -0.11 0.72
N ILE A 205 9.57 -1.08 1.40
CA ILE A 205 8.39 -0.84 2.23
C ILE A 205 8.75 0.01 3.46
N GLU A 206 9.87 -0.28 4.13
CA GLU A 206 10.37 0.50 5.27
C GLU A 206 10.66 1.95 4.85
N GLU A 207 11.36 2.16 3.72
CA GLU A 207 11.65 3.50 3.18
C GLU A 207 10.38 4.29 2.85
N VAL A 208 9.36 3.65 2.28
CA VAL A 208 8.07 4.31 2.03
C VAL A 208 7.37 4.65 3.34
N PHE A 209 7.38 3.72 4.29
CA PHE A 209 6.76 3.92 5.60
C PHE A 209 7.41 5.07 6.37
N GLU A 210 8.73 5.17 6.36
CA GLU A 210 9.47 6.28 6.97
C GLU A 210 9.14 7.61 6.28
N ARG A 211 9.14 7.66 4.94
CA ARG A 211 8.79 8.87 4.17
C ARG A 211 7.36 9.36 4.44
N MET A 212 6.44 8.46 4.74
CA MET A 212 5.04 8.80 5.03
C MET A 212 4.84 9.36 6.44
N ASN A 213 5.76 9.08 7.36
CA ASN A 213 5.69 9.47 8.77
C ASN A 213 6.71 10.55 9.16
N ALA A 214 7.52 11.03 8.20
CA ALA A 214 8.45 12.14 8.35
C ALA A 214 7.79 13.48 7.99
#